data_AF-A0A2N0ZLK3-F1
#
_entry.id   AF-A0A2N0ZLK3-F1
#
_cell.length_a   1.000
_cell.length_b   1.000
_cell.length_c   1.000
_cell.angle_alpha   90.00
_cell.angle_beta   90.00
_cell.angle_gamma   90.00
#
_symmetry.space_group_name_H-M   'P 1'
#
loop_
_entity.id
_entity.type
_entity.pdbx_description
1 polymer ?
#
loop_
_entity_poly.entity_id
_entity_poly.type
_entity_poly.pdbx_seq_one_letter_code
_entity_poly.pdbx_strand_id
1 'polypeptide(L)' 'MSKSRAKKMREKLEREGKRNPDQNRGIYAFADMRTRITKTKKDYLYKQKYKNQSLNDNNDGSFFIFTTSFYARAVQTHFT' A
#
# COMPACT_ATOMS: atom_id res chain seq x y z
N MET A 1 -24.36 -6.23 -21.80
CA MET A 1 -24.37 -4.95 -21.05
C MET A 1 -25.20 -3.92 -21.81
N SER A 2 -26.37 -3.54 -21.28
CA SER A 2 -27.18 -2.50 -21.93
C SER A 2 -26.63 -1.12 -21.59
N LYS A 3 -26.65 -0.19 -22.56
CA LYS A 3 -26.31 1.22 -22.31
C LYS A 3 -27.39 1.85 -21.44
N SER A 4 -27.02 2.77 -20.56
CA SER A 4 -27.98 3.57 -19.79
C SER A 4 -28.87 4.39 -20.72
N ARG A 5 -30.11 4.68 -20.28
CA ARG A 5 -31.05 5.51 -21.04
C ARG A 5 -30.43 6.86 -21.41
N ALA A 6 -29.72 7.50 -20.47
CA ALA A 6 -29.02 8.75 -20.70
C ALA A 6 -27.95 8.65 -21.80
N LYS A 7 -27.18 7.56 -21.85
CA LYS A 7 -26.17 7.37 -22.91
C LYS A 7 -26.82 7.19 -24.29
N LYS A 8 -27.92 6.42 -24.37
CA LYS A 8 -28.68 6.24 -25.60
C LYS A 8 -29.24 7.57 -26.15
N MET A 9 -29.72 8.45 -25.26
CA MET A 9 -30.22 9.77 -25.65
C MET A 9 -29.10 10.66 -26.21
N ARG A 10 -27.91 10.68 -25.59
CA ARG A 10 -26.76 11.45 -26.10
C ARG A 10 -26.33 10.98 -27.49
N GLU A 11 -26.19 9.66 -27.67
CA GLU A 11 -25.85 9.06 -28.96
C GLU A 11 -26.92 9.32 -30.04
N LYS A 12 -28.20 9.45 -29.65
CA LYS A 12 -29.26 9.88 -30.57
C LYS A 12 -29.05 11.33 -31.02
N LEU A 13 -28.76 12.25 -30.10
CA LEU A 13 -28.54 13.66 -30.42
C LEU A 13 -27.32 13.85 -31.33
N GLU A 14 -26.23 13.13 -31.08
CA GLU A 14 -25.04 13.15 -31.93
C GLU A 14 -25.35 12.66 -33.36
N ARG A 15 -26.13 11.58 -33.50
CA ARG A 15 -26.57 11.09 -34.81
C ARG A 15 -27.47 12.08 -35.56
N GLU A 16 -28.25 12.87 -34.84
CA GLU A 16 -29.09 13.93 -35.40
C GLU A 16 -28.29 15.22 -35.74
N GLY A 17 -26.96 15.22 -35.55
CA GLY A 17 -26.10 16.38 -35.81
C GLY A 17 -26.19 17.47 -34.75
N LYS A 18 -26.80 17.20 -33.59
CA LYS A 18 -26.87 18.15 -32.48
C LYS A 18 -25.55 18.17 -31.72
N ARG A 19 -25.27 19.31 -31.07
CA ARG A 19 -24.05 19.50 -30.30
C ARG A 19 -23.92 18.43 -29.20
N ASN A 20 -22.73 17.86 -29.07
CA ASN A 20 -22.47 16.82 -28.09
C ASN A 20 -22.59 17.39 -26.67
N PRO A 21 -23.52 16.89 -25.83
CA PRO A 21 -23.68 17.35 -24.45
C PRO A 21 -22.48 17.01 -23.56
N ASP A 22 -21.63 16.06 -23.94
CA ASP A 22 -20.39 15.76 -23.21
C ASP A 22 -19.36 16.89 -23.32
N GLN A 23 -19.37 17.62 -24.43
CA GLN A 23 -18.52 18.82 -24.61
C GLN A 23 -18.95 20.00 -23.73
N ASN A 24 -20.13 19.92 -23.11
CA ASN A 24 -20.64 20.93 -22.18
C ASN A 24 -20.42 20.60 -20.71
N ARG A 25 -19.76 19.48 -20.42
CA ARG A 25 -19.44 19.13 -19.05
C ARG A 25 -18.38 20.08 -18.52
N GLY A 26 -18.64 20.66 -17.35
CA GLY A 26 -17.64 21.46 -16.64
C GLY A 26 -16.44 20.62 -16.22
N ILE A 27 -15.35 21.30 -15.87
CA ILE A 27 -14.06 20.69 -15.50
C ILE A 27 -14.21 19.69 -14.34
N TYR A 28 -15.14 19.96 -13.42
CA TYR A 28 -15.44 19.12 -12.26
C TYR A 28 -16.04 17.74 -12.60
N ALA A 29 -16.59 17.56 -13.81
CA ALA A 29 -17.14 16.27 -14.22
C ALA A 29 -16.07 15.18 -14.38
N PHE A 30 -14.81 15.60 -14.58
CA PHE A 30 -13.67 14.70 -14.74
C PHE A 30 -12.73 14.71 -13.53
N ALA A 31 -12.84 15.71 -12.66
CA ALA A 31 -12.04 15.80 -11.45
C ALA A 31 -12.61 14.90 -10.34
N ASP A 32 -11.74 14.18 -9.63
CA ASP A 32 -12.13 13.50 -8.40
C ASP A 32 -12.24 14.54 -7.26
N MET A 33 -13.47 14.98 -7.00
CA MET A 33 -13.77 15.95 -5.94
C MET A 33 -13.98 15.32 -4.55
N ARG A 34 -13.64 14.04 -4.37
CA ARG A 34 -13.74 13.40 -3.07
C ARG A 34 -12.71 13.96 -2.10
N THR A 35 -13.11 14.12 -0.85
CA THR A 35 -12.19 14.42 0.24
C THR A 35 -11.32 13.19 0.52
N ARG A 36 -10.00 13.33 0.37
CA ARG A 36 -9.06 12.26 0.73
C ARG A 36 -8.97 12.14 2.25
N ILE A 37 -9.32 10.96 2.77
CA ILE A 37 -9.28 10.67 4.20
C ILE A 37 -8.05 9.80 4.48
N THR A 38 -7.26 10.17 5.49
CA THR A 38 -6.15 9.35 5.94
C THR A 38 -6.65 8.15 6.75
N LYS A 39 -5.88 7.08 6.77
CA LYS A 39 -6.20 5.86 7.53
C LYS A 39 -6.43 6.15 9.01
N THR A 40 -7.41 5.47 9.60
CA THR A 40 -7.70 5.58 11.03
C THR A 40 -6.67 4.80 11.87
N LYS A 41 -6.67 5.01 13.19
CA LYS A 41 -5.81 4.25 14.13
C LYS A 41 -6.01 2.74 13.97
N LYS A 42 -7.26 2.29 13.82
CA LYS A 42 -7.59 0.87 13.63
C LYS A 42 -7.01 0.34 12.32
N ASP A 43 -7.13 1.13 11.25
CA ASP A 43 -6.58 0.76 9.94
C ASP A 43 -5.05 0.67 9.93
N TYR A 44 -4.36 1.42 10.78
CA TYR A 44 -2.91 1.28 10.95
C TYR A 44 -2.54 0.09 11.83
N LEU A 45 -3.25 -0.13 12.94
CA LEU A 45 -2.95 -1.18 13.91
C LEU A 45 -3.06 -2.58 13.29
N TYR A 46 -4.13 -2.83 12.53
CA TYR A 46 -4.38 -4.13 11.93
C TYR A 46 -3.81 -4.25 10.50
N LYS A 47 -3.01 -3.28 10.05
CA LYS A 47 -2.37 -3.36 8.74
C LYS A 47 -1.09 -4.19 8.81
N GLN A 48 -1.10 -5.35 8.18
CA GLN A 48 0.12 -6.07 7.83
C GLN A 48 0.75 -5.45 6.57
N LYS A 49 1.62 -4.44 6.75
CA LYS A 49 2.33 -3.79 5.62
C LYS A 49 3.48 -4.65 5.11
N TYR A 50 4.22 -5.27 6.04
CA TYR A 50 5.36 -6.13 5.74
C TYR A 50 5.09 -7.52 6.29
N LYS A 51 5.50 -8.56 5.56
CA LYS A 51 5.44 -9.95 6.03
C LYS A 51 6.68 -10.19 6.89
N ASN A 52 6.57 -9.99 8.20
CA ASN A 52 7.59 -10.44 9.11
C ASN A 52 7.32 -11.92 9.39
N GLN A 53 8.30 -12.78 9.13
CA GLN A 53 8.24 -14.18 9.57
C GLN A 53 8.08 -14.18 11.08
N SER A 54 7.07 -14.88 11.60
CA SER A 54 6.95 -15.03 13.04
C SER A 54 8.11 -15.92 13.51
N LEU A 55 8.74 -15.60 14.64
CA LEU A 55 9.80 -16.43 15.24
C LEU A 55 9.33 -17.86 15.61
N ASN A 56 8.01 -18.09 15.57
CA ASN A 56 7.37 -19.34 15.97
C ASN A 56 6.81 -20.13 14.77
N ASP A 57 6.82 -19.55 13.56
CA ASP A 57 6.64 -20.34 12.34
C ASP A 57 7.98 -21.02 12.09
N ASN A 58 7.98 -22.36 12.09
CA ASN A 58 9.11 -23.26 11.87
C ASN A 58 9.80 -23.00 10.52
N ASN A 59 10.47 -21.86 10.40
CA ASN A 59 11.19 -21.44 9.23
C ASN A 59 12.61 -21.14 9.67
N ASP A 60 13.55 -21.97 9.21
CA ASP A 60 14.97 -22.02 9.59
C ASP A 60 15.75 -20.78 9.09
N GLY A 61 15.30 -19.59 9.46
CA GLY A 61 15.99 -18.33 9.20
C GLY A 61 17.17 -18.20 10.17
N SER A 62 18.37 -18.55 9.72
CA SER A 62 19.60 -18.46 10.51
C SER A 62 19.95 -17.00 10.85
N PHE A 63 19.94 -16.65 12.14
CA PHE A 63 20.54 -15.40 12.64
C PHE A 63 22.02 -15.63 12.93
N PHE A 64 22.90 -15.00 12.14
CA PHE A 64 24.35 -15.08 12.33
C PHE A 64 24.78 -14.11 13.45
N ILE A 65 25.02 -14.61 14.66
CA ILE A 65 25.53 -13.82 15.79
C ILE A 65 27.05 -13.99 15.86
N PHE A 66 27.80 -12.95 15.51
CA PHE A 66 29.27 -12.92 15.62
C PHE A 66 29.66 -12.68 17.09
N THR A 67 30.02 -13.72 17.83
CA THR A 67 30.64 -13.57 19.16
C THR A 67 32.16 -13.45 18.99
N THR A 68 32.67 -12.22 19.00
CA THR A 68 34.12 -11.98 19.09
C THR A 68 34.61 -12.38 20.47
N SER A 69 35.33 -13.50 20.55
CA SER A 69 36.06 -13.95 21.73
C SER A 69 37.14 -12.93 22.13
N PHE A 70 36.83 -12.09 23.12
CA PHE A 70 37.83 -11.24 23.77
C PHE A 70 38.62 -12.08 24.77
N TYR A 71 39.83 -12.41 24.33
CA TYR A 71 41.02 -12.86 25.07
C TYR A 71 41.05 -12.43 26.55
N ALA A 72 40.81 -13.35 27.48
CA ALA A 72 41.15 -13.18 28.90
C ALA A 72 42.35 -14.07 29.25
N ARG A 73 43.55 -13.58 28.96
CA ARG A 73 44.81 -14.19 29.40
C ARG A 73 44.98 -13.87 30.89
N ALA A 74 44.31 -14.65 31.74
CA ALA A 74 44.37 -14.52 33.19
C ALA A 74 45.74 -15.03 33.71
N VAL A 75 46.56 -14.07 34.15
CA VAL A 75 47.35 -14.09 35.39
C VAL A 75 48.13 -15.38 35.68
N GLN A 76 49.42 -15.39 35.34
CA GLN A 76 50.40 -16.26 35.99
C GLN A 76 51.17 -15.45 37.03
N THR A 77 50.61 -15.36 38.22
CA THR A 77 51.34 -15.02 39.44
C THR A 77 51.25 -16.23 40.35
N HIS A 78 52.38 -16.88 40.65
CA HIS A 78 52.70 -17.56 41.91
C HIS A 78 53.87 -18.55 41.71
N PHE A 79 55.06 -18.21 42.19
CA PHE A 79 55.75 -18.81 43.35
C PHE A 79 57.23 -18.43 43.33
N THR A 80 57.74 -18.21 44.55
CA THR A 80 59.09 -17.87 45.01
C THR A 80 60.25 -18.29 44.12
#